data_AF-A0A0W8I2S2-F1
#
_entry.id   AF-A0A0W8I2S2-F1
#
_cell.length_a   1.000
_cell.length_b   1.000
_cell.length_c   1.000
_cell.angle_alpha   90.00
_cell.angle_beta   90.00
_cell.angle_gamma   90.00
#
_symmetry.space_group_name_H-M   'P 1'
#
loop_
_entity.id
_entity.type
_entity.pdbx_description
1 polymer ?
#
loop_
_entity_poly.entity_id
_entity_poly.type
_entity_poly.pdbx_seq_one_letter_code
_entity_poly.pdbx_strand_id
1 'polypeptide(L)'
;MSTRGISTEGIARATGVPWETWTARLEELGAREMSHAEVARRVAEQLDGVVENHEWWGQSVAVAWEQHTGARRPGQAADGSFGLSASRTVAGTPDEALARWAELMAGRTEVRGVPFRQPPTTAATERWRYWRVRLADGTRVAATIGARGNGRATVALTHQGLASADDVARWRTTWKDLLARL
;
A
#
# COMPACT_ATOMS: atom_id res chain seq x y z
N MET A 1 -10.72 -1.53 11.01
CA MET A 1 -9.53 -0.77 11.41
C MET A 1 -8.76 -0.45 10.13
N SER A 2 -8.46 0.81 9.84
CA SER A 2 -7.56 1.17 8.74
C SER A 2 -6.15 0.79 9.16
N THR A 3 -5.45 0.01 8.35
CA THR A 3 -4.00 -0.23 8.47
C THR A 3 -3.29 1.11 8.33
N ARG A 4 -3.06 1.79 9.45
CA ARG A 4 -2.09 2.90 9.50
C ARG A 4 -0.73 2.28 9.20
N GLY A 5 0.03 2.86 8.29
CA GLY A 5 1.44 2.52 8.14
C GLY A 5 2.14 2.64 9.49
N ILE A 6 3.09 1.74 9.76
CA ILE A 6 3.87 1.74 10.99
C ILE A 6 4.66 3.05 11.05
N SER A 7 4.50 3.81 12.15
CA SER A 7 5.30 5.00 12.42
C SER A 7 6.59 4.62 13.17
N THR A 8 7.60 5.49 13.13
CA THR A 8 8.84 5.36 13.92
C THR A 8 8.56 5.25 15.43
N GLU A 9 7.53 5.93 15.91
CA GLU A 9 7.04 5.79 17.29
C GLU A 9 6.51 4.37 17.58
N GLY A 10 5.83 3.74 16.61
CA GLY A 10 5.36 2.36 16.71
C GLY A 10 6.51 1.36 16.78
N ILE A 11 7.56 1.59 15.99
CA ILE A 11 8.82 0.82 16.05
C ILE A 11 9.44 0.97 17.43
N ALA A 12 9.63 2.20 17.92
CA ALA A 12 10.28 2.44 19.20
C ALA A 12 9.54 1.78 20.37
N ARG A 13 8.21 1.83 20.36
CA ARG A 13 7.36 1.16 21.36
C ARG A 13 7.52 -0.36 21.33
N ALA A 14 7.59 -0.95 20.15
CA ALA A 14 7.63 -2.40 20.01
C ALA A 14 9.02 -2.97 20.29
N THR A 15 10.08 -2.35 19.76
CA THR A 15 11.45 -2.83 19.94
C THR A 15 12.08 -2.38 21.25
N GLY A 16 11.45 -1.45 21.98
CA GLY A 16 12.02 -0.84 23.20
C GLY A 16 13.25 0.03 22.93
N VAL A 17 13.51 0.37 21.66
CA VAL A 17 14.70 1.11 21.22
C VAL A 17 14.24 2.40 20.54
N PRO A 18 14.65 3.58 21.03
CA PRO A 18 14.31 4.86 20.39
C PRO A 18 14.71 4.89 18.91
N TRP A 19 13.94 5.63 18.10
CA TRP A 19 14.20 5.70 16.66
C TRP A 19 15.58 6.29 16.35
N GLU A 20 16.02 7.28 17.12
CA GLU A 20 17.33 7.91 17.00
C GLU A 20 18.46 6.89 17.23
N THR A 21 18.29 5.98 18.18
CA THR A 21 19.22 4.87 18.43
C THR A 21 19.26 3.89 17.25
N TRP A 22 18.10 3.60 16.64
CA TRP A 22 18.07 2.78 15.42
C TRP A 22 18.83 3.44 14.28
N THR A 23 18.62 4.75 14.06
CA THR A 23 19.33 5.47 13.01
C THR A 23 20.84 5.46 13.23
N ALA A 24 21.31 5.71 14.46
CA ALA A 24 22.73 5.66 14.78
C ALA A 24 23.36 4.27 14.54
N ARG A 25 22.68 3.20 14.97
CA ARG A 25 23.15 1.82 14.73
C ARG A 25 23.24 1.49 13.24
N LEU A 26 22.27 1.94 12.46
CA LEU A 26 22.24 1.67 11.02
C LEU A 26 23.30 2.49 10.28
N GLU A 27 23.60 3.72 10.72
CA GLU A 27 24.76 4.47 10.24
C GLU A 27 26.07 3.72 10.49
N GLU A 28 26.30 3.28 11.73
CA GLU A 28 27.53 2.57 12.13
C GLU A 28 27.70 1.25 11.37
N LEU A 29 26.59 0.57 11.04
CA LEU A 29 26.61 -0.63 10.22
C LEU A 29 26.90 -0.37 8.74
N GLY A 30 26.93 0.88 8.28
CA GLY A 30 27.06 1.21 6.86
C GLY A 30 25.79 0.90 6.06
N ALA A 31 24.61 0.97 6.70
CA ALA A 31 23.33 0.60 6.08
C ALA A 31 22.91 1.47 4.89
N ARG A 32 23.64 2.55 4.57
CA ARG A 32 23.45 3.35 3.35
C ARG A 32 23.85 2.61 2.08
N GLU A 33 24.81 1.70 2.18
CA GLU A 33 25.33 0.94 1.04
C GLU A 33 24.74 -0.48 0.96
N MET A 34 23.95 -0.86 1.96
CA MET A 34 23.30 -2.17 2.05
C MET A 34 21.99 -2.21 1.26
N SER A 35 21.67 -3.38 0.72
CA SER A 35 20.34 -3.64 0.19
C SER A 35 19.29 -3.70 1.32
N HIS A 36 18.03 -3.47 0.97
CA HIS A 36 16.90 -3.60 1.87
C HIS A 36 16.90 -4.92 2.66
N ALA A 37 17.15 -6.04 1.95
CA ALA A 37 17.15 -7.37 2.52
C ALA A 37 18.27 -7.55 3.55
N GLU A 38 19.44 -6.96 3.30
CA GLU A 38 20.56 -7.01 4.24
C GLU A 38 20.29 -6.18 5.50
N VAL A 39 19.73 -4.99 5.35
CA VAL A 39 19.32 -4.16 6.50
C VAL A 39 18.25 -4.88 7.32
N ALA A 40 17.20 -5.39 6.67
CA ALA A 40 16.13 -6.11 7.35
C ALA A 40 16.62 -7.34 8.11
N ARG A 41 17.51 -8.14 7.50
CA ARG A 41 18.12 -9.31 8.14
C ARG A 41 18.96 -8.92 9.37
N ARG A 42 19.86 -7.94 9.24
CA ARG A 42 20.73 -7.52 10.35
C ARG A 42 19.94 -6.92 11.53
N VAL A 43 18.83 -6.24 11.24
CA VAL A 43 17.94 -5.75 12.31
C VAL A 43 17.16 -6.91 12.94
N ALA A 44 16.65 -7.85 12.13
CA ALA A 44 15.96 -9.03 12.64
C ALA A 44 16.85 -9.84 13.60
N GLU A 45 18.14 -10.00 13.28
CA GLU A 45 19.13 -10.66 14.14
C GLU A 45 19.35 -9.94 15.47
N GLN A 46 19.32 -8.60 15.49
CA GLN A 46 19.41 -7.82 16.74
C GLN A 46 18.15 -7.89 17.60
N LEU A 47 17.02 -8.23 16.98
CA LEU A 47 15.71 -8.30 17.61
C LEU A 47 15.33 -9.73 18.03
N ASP A 48 16.11 -10.73 17.62
CA ASP A 48 15.91 -12.11 18.00
C ASP A 48 16.01 -12.27 19.53
N GLY A 49 15.03 -12.96 20.11
CA GLY A 49 14.86 -13.05 21.57
C GLY A 49 14.45 -11.76 22.30
N VAL A 50 14.37 -10.60 21.61
CA VAL A 50 13.93 -9.33 22.20
C VAL A 50 12.44 -9.08 21.96
N VAL A 51 11.96 -9.36 20.75
CA VAL A 51 10.55 -9.19 20.37
C VAL A 51 10.01 -10.39 19.60
N GLU A 52 8.72 -10.67 19.76
CA GLU A 52 8.02 -11.58 18.85
C GLU A 52 7.96 -11.00 17.44
N ASN A 53 8.02 -11.87 16.41
CA ASN A 53 8.03 -11.47 15.00
C ASN A 53 9.21 -10.54 14.63
N HIS A 54 10.40 -10.79 15.18
CA HIS A 54 11.61 -10.00 14.92
C HIS A 54 11.92 -9.82 13.43
N GLU A 55 11.67 -10.82 12.57
CA GLU A 55 11.83 -10.69 11.11
C GLU A 55 10.95 -9.60 10.50
N TRP A 56 9.71 -9.49 10.97
CA TRP A 56 8.76 -8.48 10.51
C TRP A 56 9.11 -7.08 11.02
N TRP A 57 9.61 -6.99 12.26
CA TRP A 57 10.13 -5.74 12.79
C TRP A 57 11.41 -5.30 12.07
N GLY A 58 12.27 -6.24 11.67
CA GLY A 58 13.44 -5.99 10.83
C GLY A 58 13.07 -5.34 9.50
N GLN A 59 12.06 -5.86 8.81
CA GLN A 59 11.50 -5.25 7.60
C GLN A 59 10.98 -3.83 7.87
N SER A 60 10.27 -3.64 8.97
CA SER A 60 9.66 -2.35 9.33
C SER A 60 10.72 -1.27 9.61
N VAL A 61 11.79 -1.63 10.33
CA VAL A 61 12.93 -0.74 10.59
C VAL A 61 13.68 -0.42 9.30
N ALA A 62 13.92 -1.41 8.44
CA ALA A 62 14.58 -1.19 7.15
C ALA A 62 13.79 -0.20 6.26
N VAL A 63 12.47 -0.35 6.18
CA VAL A 63 11.61 0.61 5.46
C VAL A 63 11.71 2.01 6.06
N ALA A 64 11.65 2.14 7.39
CA ALA A 64 11.74 3.44 8.06
C ALA A 64 13.12 4.09 7.91
N TRP A 65 14.18 3.28 7.87
CA TRP A 65 15.56 3.73 7.65
C TRP A 65 15.78 4.31 6.26
N GLU A 66 15.28 3.61 5.24
CA GLU A 66 15.37 4.08 3.86
C GLU A 66 14.55 5.36 3.64
N GLN A 67 13.43 5.50 4.36
CA GLN A 67 12.67 6.75 4.40
C GLN A 67 13.45 7.88 5.09
N HIS A 68 14.11 7.58 6.20
CA HIS A 68 14.89 8.54 6.96
C HIS A 68 16.11 9.07 6.18
N THR A 69 16.81 8.19 5.47
CA THR A 69 18.00 8.55 4.67
C THR A 69 17.67 9.23 3.34
N GLY A 70 16.37 9.33 2.99
CA GLY A 70 15.92 9.88 1.71
C GLY A 70 16.17 8.94 0.52
N ALA A 71 16.67 7.73 0.76
CA ALA A 71 16.85 6.69 -0.26
C ALA A 71 15.49 6.16 -0.78
N ARG A 72 14.42 6.31 0.01
CA ARG A 72 13.07 5.86 -0.33
C ARG A 72 12.04 6.91 0.09
N ARG A 73 11.25 7.44 -0.85
CA ARG A 73 10.14 8.34 -0.48
C ARG A 73 8.95 7.53 0.05
N PRO A 74 8.16 8.04 1.02
CA PRO A 74 6.97 7.34 1.49
C PRO A 74 6.05 6.91 0.33
N GLY A 75 5.78 5.61 0.23
CA GLY A 75 4.98 5.02 -0.86
C GLY A 75 5.77 4.47 -2.05
N GLN A 76 7.11 4.54 -2.03
CA GLN A 76 8.00 4.00 -3.05
C GLN A 76 8.35 2.52 -2.80
N ALA A 77 8.11 1.65 -3.77
CA ALA A 77 8.53 0.26 -3.84
C ALA A 77 10.03 0.13 -4.13
N ALA A 78 10.58 -1.09 -3.96
CA ALA A 78 12.02 -1.34 -4.08
C ALA A 78 12.55 -1.14 -5.52
N ASP A 79 11.66 -1.24 -6.51
CA ASP A 79 11.93 -0.94 -7.91
C ASP A 79 11.85 0.57 -8.24
N GLY A 80 11.70 1.42 -7.22
CA GLY A 80 11.59 2.86 -7.36
C GLY A 80 10.19 3.36 -7.75
N SER A 81 9.24 2.46 -8.03
CA SER A 81 7.87 2.84 -8.38
C SER A 81 7.05 3.24 -7.16
N PHE A 82 6.00 4.01 -7.33
CA PHE A 82 5.12 4.45 -6.24
C PHE A 82 3.78 3.71 -6.28
N GLY A 83 3.16 3.58 -5.11
CA GLY A 83 1.83 3.01 -4.98
C GLY A 83 0.94 3.78 -4.00
N LEU A 84 -0.37 3.66 -4.18
CA LEU A 84 -1.34 4.17 -3.22
C LEU A 84 -2.44 3.15 -2.98
N SER A 85 -3.05 3.26 -1.80
CA SER A 85 -4.32 2.64 -1.47
C SER A 85 -5.35 3.66 -1.00
N ALA A 86 -6.60 3.43 -1.36
CA ALA A 86 -7.78 4.15 -0.89
C ALA A 86 -8.93 3.14 -0.72
N SER A 87 -9.78 3.32 0.28
CA SER A 87 -10.89 2.39 0.50
C SER A 87 -12.13 3.09 1.02
N ARG A 88 -13.27 2.44 0.80
CA ARG A 88 -14.56 2.85 1.38
C ARG A 88 -15.37 1.64 1.79
N THR A 89 -16.04 1.76 2.93
CA THR A 89 -17.05 0.79 3.36
C THR A 89 -18.42 1.26 2.90
N VAL A 90 -19.18 0.36 2.29
CA VAL A 90 -20.53 0.61 1.78
C VAL A 90 -21.51 -0.42 2.32
N ALA A 91 -22.79 -0.09 2.30
CA ALA A 91 -23.85 -1.04 2.58
C ALA A 91 -23.96 -2.08 1.45
N GLY A 92 -24.38 -3.29 1.79
CA GLY A 92 -24.59 -4.38 0.86
C GLY A 92 -23.53 -5.48 0.89
N THR A 93 -23.77 -6.48 0.05
CA THR A 93 -22.88 -7.63 -0.14
C THR A 93 -21.65 -7.25 -0.99
N PRO A 94 -20.58 -8.06 -1.00
CA PRO A 94 -19.45 -7.84 -1.90
C PRO A 94 -19.85 -7.82 -3.39
N ASP A 95 -20.85 -8.61 -3.78
CA ASP A 95 -21.39 -8.66 -5.14
C ASP A 95 -22.10 -7.36 -5.51
N GLU A 96 -22.95 -6.83 -4.64
CA GLU A 96 -23.62 -5.54 -4.85
C GLU A 96 -22.61 -4.40 -4.92
N ALA A 97 -21.58 -4.41 -4.07
CA ALA A 97 -20.52 -3.41 -4.09
C ALA A 97 -19.69 -3.50 -5.38
N LEU A 98 -19.41 -4.71 -5.88
CA LEU A 98 -18.76 -4.90 -7.18
C LEU A 98 -19.63 -4.35 -8.31
N ALA A 99 -20.93 -4.65 -8.31
CA ALA A 99 -21.86 -4.18 -9.32
C ALA A 99 -21.90 -2.65 -9.38
N ARG A 100 -22.06 -1.97 -8.23
CA ARG A 100 -22.04 -0.49 -8.15
C ARG A 100 -20.71 0.10 -8.63
N TRP A 101 -19.59 -0.52 -8.28
CA TRP A 101 -18.28 -0.09 -8.77
C TRP A 101 -18.13 -0.28 -10.28
N ALA A 102 -18.54 -1.44 -10.81
CA ALA A 102 -18.49 -1.71 -12.24
C ALA A 102 -19.38 -0.76 -13.04
N GLU A 103 -20.57 -0.44 -12.53
CA GLU A 103 -21.49 0.54 -13.11
C GLU A 103 -20.92 1.95 -13.09
N LEU A 104 -20.31 2.39 -11.97
CA LEU A 104 -19.63 3.68 -11.88
C LEU A 104 -18.49 3.82 -12.91
N MET A 105 -17.86 2.70 -13.25
CA MET A 105 -16.77 2.59 -14.23
C MET A 105 -17.27 2.27 -15.65
N ALA A 106 -18.55 1.94 -15.83
CA ALA A 106 -19.10 1.56 -17.11
C ALA A 106 -19.05 2.73 -18.11
N GLY A 107 -18.75 2.43 -19.36
CA GLY A 107 -18.60 3.42 -20.43
C GLY A 107 -17.34 4.29 -20.35
N ARG A 108 -16.56 4.21 -19.25
CA ARG A 108 -15.27 4.89 -19.18
C ARG A 108 -14.22 4.12 -19.98
N THR A 109 -13.49 4.85 -20.81
CA THR A 109 -12.31 4.35 -21.52
C THR A 109 -11.00 4.89 -20.93
N GLU A 110 -11.09 5.81 -19.98
CA GLU A 110 -9.97 6.45 -19.31
C GLU A 110 -10.35 6.89 -17.89
N VAL A 111 -9.33 7.14 -17.07
CA VAL A 111 -9.49 7.89 -15.82
C VAL A 111 -8.42 8.97 -15.78
N ARG A 112 -8.82 10.20 -15.50
CA ARG A 112 -7.91 11.35 -15.38
C ARG A 112 -7.05 11.57 -16.64
N GLY A 113 -7.64 11.40 -17.83
CA GLY A 113 -6.93 11.54 -19.10
C GLY A 113 -5.94 10.41 -19.41
N VAL A 114 -5.89 9.36 -18.60
CA VAL A 114 -5.07 8.17 -18.88
C VAL A 114 -5.96 7.03 -19.40
N PRO A 115 -5.81 6.63 -20.66
CA PRO A 115 -6.62 5.57 -21.25
C PRO A 115 -6.42 4.22 -20.58
N PHE A 116 -7.46 3.40 -20.63
CA PHE A 116 -7.36 1.99 -20.33
C PHE A 116 -6.63 1.29 -21.47
N ARG A 117 -5.59 0.53 -21.12
CA ARG A 117 -4.87 -0.29 -22.11
C ARG A 117 -5.75 -1.41 -22.66
N GLN A 118 -6.69 -1.88 -21.84
CA GLN A 118 -7.67 -2.90 -22.17
C GLN A 118 -8.91 -2.72 -21.28
N PRO A 119 -10.07 -3.24 -21.67
CA PRO A 119 -11.26 -3.20 -20.82
C PRO A 119 -10.97 -3.77 -19.42
N PRO A 120 -11.56 -3.17 -18.37
CA PRO A 120 -11.43 -3.72 -17.02
C PRO A 120 -12.00 -5.13 -16.92
N THR A 121 -11.39 -5.96 -16.08
CA THR A 121 -11.83 -7.33 -15.82
C THR A 121 -12.35 -7.47 -14.40
N THR A 122 -13.32 -8.37 -14.21
CA THR A 122 -13.83 -8.75 -12.90
C THR A 122 -13.52 -10.21 -12.59
N ALA A 123 -13.37 -10.54 -11.31
CA ALA A 123 -13.20 -11.91 -10.85
C ALA A 123 -13.80 -12.08 -9.45
N ALA A 124 -14.13 -13.31 -9.09
CA ALA A 124 -14.68 -13.67 -7.79
C ALA A 124 -13.95 -14.90 -7.23
N THR A 125 -13.73 -14.91 -5.92
CA THR A 125 -13.36 -16.11 -5.15
C THR A 125 -14.37 -16.30 -4.03
N GLU A 126 -14.25 -17.34 -3.19
CA GLU A 126 -15.19 -17.55 -2.09
C GLU A 126 -15.40 -16.31 -1.20
N ARG A 127 -14.31 -15.58 -0.88
CA ARG A 127 -14.34 -14.45 0.06
C ARG A 127 -14.27 -13.07 -0.56
N TRP A 128 -13.84 -12.96 -1.81
CA TRP A 128 -13.45 -11.68 -2.40
C TRP A 128 -14.04 -11.47 -3.79
N ARG A 129 -14.23 -10.20 -4.13
CA ARG A 129 -14.49 -9.74 -5.51
C ARG A 129 -13.38 -8.81 -5.95
N TYR A 130 -13.10 -8.86 -7.24
CA TYR A 130 -12.00 -8.11 -7.83
C TYR A 130 -12.49 -7.38 -9.06
N TRP A 131 -11.99 -6.16 -9.24
CA TRP A 131 -12.04 -5.40 -10.48
C TRP A 131 -10.63 -4.92 -10.79
N ARG A 132 -10.14 -5.09 -12.02
CA ARG A 132 -8.75 -4.79 -12.38
C ARG A 132 -8.67 -4.12 -13.74
N VAL A 133 -7.78 -3.14 -13.88
CA VAL A 133 -7.46 -2.51 -15.16
C VAL A 133 -5.98 -2.16 -15.24
N ARG A 134 -5.43 -2.22 -16.45
CA ARG A 134 -4.11 -1.66 -16.78
C ARG A 134 -4.32 -0.36 -17.54
N LEU A 135 -3.60 0.69 -17.16
CA LEU A 135 -3.62 1.97 -17.86
C LEU A 135 -2.56 2.00 -18.96
N ALA A 136 -2.73 2.90 -19.93
CA ALA A 136 -1.85 3.03 -21.10
C ALA A 136 -0.43 3.50 -20.73
N ASP A 137 -0.28 4.18 -19.59
CA ASP A 137 1.01 4.58 -19.01
C ASP A 137 1.78 3.43 -18.31
N GLY A 138 1.24 2.21 -18.36
CA GLY A 138 1.85 1.01 -17.77
C GLY A 138 1.49 0.76 -16.30
N THR A 139 0.78 1.69 -15.66
CA THR A 139 0.32 1.55 -14.27
C THR A 139 -0.85 0.57 -14.16
N ARG A 140 -1.14 0.12 -12.93
CA ARG A 140 -2.11 -0.94 -12.66
C ARG A 140 -3.03 -0.55 -11.52
N VAL A 141 -4.33 -0.72 -11.73
CA VAL A 141 -5.36 -0.44 -10.74
C VAL A 141 -6.12 -1.71 -10.41
N ALA A 142 -6.34 -1.97 -9.13
CA ALA A 142 -7.16 -3.07 -8.66
C ALA A 142 -8.10 -2.61 -7.53
N ALA A 143 -9.38 -2.95 -7.62
CA ALA A 143 -10.29 -2.89 -6.48
C ALA A 143 -10.51 -4.32 -5.96
N THR A 144 -10.24 -4.51 -4.67
CA THR A 144 -10.53 -5.74 -3.94
C THR A 144 -11.66 -5.48 -2.97
N ILE A 145 -12.69 -6.32 -3.01
CA ILE A 145 -13.94 -6.11 -2.28
C ILE A 145 -14.21 -7.31 -1.40
N GLY A 146 -14.43 -7.08 -0.12
CA GLY A 146 -14.71 -8.14 0.85
C GLY A 146 -15.77 -7.73 1.85
N ALA A 147 -16.43 -8.72 2.45
CA ALA A 147 -17.44 -8.50 3.47
C ALA A 147 -16.83 -7.92 4.75
N ARG A 148 -17.55 -7.03 5.43
CA ARG A 148 -17.18 -6.44 6.72
C ARG A 148 -18.15 -6.80 7.84
N GLY A 149 -19.02 -7.79 7.60
CA GLY A 149 -20.14 -8.16 8.48
C GLY A 149 -21.28 -7.13 8.46
N ASN A 150 -22.44 -7.52 9.01
CA ASN A 150 -23.64 -6.69 9.17
C ASN A 150 -24.13 -6.08 7.84
N GLY A 151 -24.13 -6.88 6.77
CA GLY A 151 -24.59 -6.42 5.45
C GLY A 151 -23.78 -5.26 4.90
N ARG A 152 -22.46 -5.25 5.11
CA ARG A 152 -21.54 -4.25 4.54
C ARG A 152 -20.38 -4.90 3.82
N ALA A 153 -19.83 -4.19 2.85
CA ALA A 153 -18.62 -4.55 2.13
C ALA A 153 -17.62 -3.40 2.14
N THR A 154 -16.32 -3.72 2.08
CA THR A 154 -15.25 -2.73 1.90
C THR A 154 -14.71 -2.86 0.49
N VAL A 155 -14.70 -1.76 -0.26
CA VAL A 155 -14.01 -1.63 -1.56
C VAL A 155 -12.65 -1.01 -1.30
N ALA A 156 -11.57 -1.76 -1.51
CA ALA A 156 -10.20 -1.30 -1.34
C ALA A 156 -9.50 -1.22 -2.69
N LEU A 157 -9.18 -0.01 -3.14
CA LEU A 157 -8.51 0.28 -4.39
C LEU A 157 -7.01 0.46 -4.16
N THR A 158 -6.21 -0.18 -5.01
CA THR A 158 -4.76 0.01 -5.13
C THR A 158 -4.40 0.52 -6.51
N HIS A 159 -3.45 1.45 -6.57
CA HIS A 159 -2.82 1.92 -7.82
C HIS A 159 -1.31 1.74 -7.67
N GLN A 160 -0.69 0.96 -8.56
CA GLN A 160 0.73 0.61 -8.52
C GLN A 160 1.45 1.06 -9.80
N GLY A 161 2.75 1.29 -9.70
CA GLY A 161 3.62 1.65 -10.83
C GLY A 161 3.71 3.15 -11.09
N LEU A 162 3.31 4.00 -10.13
CA LEU A 162 3.33 5.45 -10.29
C LEU A 162 4.77 5.98 -10.33
N ALA A 163 5.02 7.03 -11.11
CA ALA A 163 6.37 7.55 -11.30
C ALA A 163 6.85 8.43 -10.13
N SER A 164 5.93 9.01 -9.35
CA SER A 164 6.29 9.99 -8.31
C SER A 164 5.31 10.06 -7.13
N ALA A 165 5.77 10.69 -6.04
CA ALA A 165 4.91 11.03 -4.90
C ALA A 165 3.83 12.07 -5.27
N ASP A 166 4.10 12.97 -6.21
CA ASP A 166 3.12 13.92 -6.70
C ASP A 166 2.00 13.21 -7.48
N ASP A 167 2.34 12.18 -8.26
CA ASP A 167 1.36 11.31 -8.87
C ASP A 167 0.50 10.60 -7.82
N VAL A 168 1.10 10.11 -6.73
CA VAL A 168 0.36 9.51 -5.62
C VAL A 168 -0.67 10.49 -5.05
N ALA A 169 -0.28 11.74 -4.79
CA ALA A 169 -1.20 12.75 -4.26
C ALA A 169 -2.36 13.03 -5.25
N ARG A 170 -2.05 13.23 -6.53
CA ARG A 170 -3.04 13.50 -7.59
C ARG A 170 -4.01 12.34 -7.78
N TRP A 171 -3.51 11.11 -7.84
CA TRP A 171 -4.33 9.92 -8.01
C TRP A 171 -5.14 9.60 -6.76
N ARG A 172 -4.61 9.86 -5.55
CA ARG A 172 -5.34 9.63 -4.30
C ARG A 172 -6.62 10.45 -4.24
N THR A 173 -6.59 11.71 -4.63
CA THR A 173 -7.80 12.56 -4.69
C THR A 173 -8.80 11.96 -5.68
N THR A 174 -8.35 11.66 -6.90
CA THR A 174 -9.20 11.08 -7.96
C THR A 174 -9.92 9.81 -7.50
N TRP A 175 -9.20 8.88 -6.88
CA TRP A 175 -9.79 7.63 -6.40
C TRP A 175 -10.70 7.80 -5.19
N LYS A 176 -10.38 8.73 -4.28
CA LYS A 176 -11.27 9.06 -3.17
C LYS A 176 -12.60 9.62 -3.68
N ASP A 177 -12.58 10.49 -4.69
CA ASP A 177 -13.79 11.08 -5.26
C ASP A 177 -14.66 10.02 -5.94
N LEU A 178 -14.06 9.06 -6.65
CA LEU A 178 -14.79 7.95 -7.25
C LEU A 178 -15.36 7.01 -6.18
N LEU A 179 -14.56 6.64 -5.17
CA LEU A 179 -15.03 5.82 -4.06
C LEU A 179 -16.16 6.53 -3.28
N ALA A 180 -16.13 7.87 -3.18
CA ALA A 180 -17.15 8.69 -2.53
C ALA A 180 -18.53 8.67 -3.24
N ARG A 181 -18.61 8.08 -4.44
CA ARG A 181 -19.86 7.89 -5.20
C ARG A 181 -20.50 6.51 -5.03
N LEU A 182 -19.83 5.59 -4.32
CA LEU A 182 -20.38 4.27 -3.94
C LEU A 182 -21.35 4.36 -2.74
#